data_AF-Q1H0W1-F1
#
_entry.id   AF-Q1H0W1-F1
#
_cell.length_a   1.000
_cell.length_b   1.000
_cell.length_c   1.000
_cell.angle_alpha   90.00
_cell.angle_beta   90.00
_cell.angle_gamma   90.00
#
_symmetry.space_group_name_H-M   'P 1'
#
loop_
_entity.id
_entity.type
_entity.pdbx_description
1 polymer ?
#
loop_
_entity_poly.entity_id
_entity_poly.type
_entity_poly.pdbx_seq_one_letter_code
_entity_poly.pdbx_strand_id
1 'polypeptide(L)' 'MSILKPIEIKAFVPAKDFKLSQQFYQDIGFEKRSEGGGIAYFCYEHCAFLLQDFHLKPCADNFMMHLLVEDADAWYDRIR' A
#
# COMPACT_ATOMS: atom_id res chain seq x y z
N MET A 1 14.50 24.06 22.28
CA MET A 1 14.68 23.23 21.07
C MET A 1 13.34 22.57 20.76
N SER A 2 12.84 22.71 19.54
CA SER A 2 11.57 22.11 19.12
C SER A 2 11.77 20.62 18.85
N ILE A 3 10.80 19.78 19.24
CA ILE A 3 10.84 18.33 19.02
C ILE A 3 10.54 18.06 17.53
N LEU A 4 11.48 17.44 16.82
CA LEU A 4 11.36 17.05 15.41
C LEU A 4 11.15 15.53 15.27
N LYS A 5 10.21 14.96 16.03
CA LYS A 5 9.93 13.51 16.01
C LYS A 5 8.95 13.18 14.86
N PRO A 6 9.36 12.40 13.84
CA PRO A 6 8.42 11.92 12.83
C PRO A 6 7.46 10.91 13.45
N ILE A 7 6.19 10.95 13.05
CA ILE A 7 5.17 9.97 13.46
C ILE A 7 5.09 8.86 12.42
N GLU A 8 5.08 9.21 11.13
CA GLU A 8 4.93 8.24 10.04
C GLU A 8 5.32 8.86 8.69
N ILE A 9 5.61 8.03 7.70
CA ILE A 9 5.76 8.38 6.29
C ILE A 9 5.07 7.31 5.44
N LYS A 10 4.40 7.72 4.35
CA LYS A 10 3.73 6.81 3.42
C LYS A 10 4.05 7.18 1.99
N ALA A 11 4.22 6.16 1.14
CA ALA A 11 4.30 6.34 -0.29
C ALA A 11 2.92 6.30 -0.93
N PHE A 12 2.77 7.00 -2.05
CA PHE A 12 1.63 6.84 -2.95
C PHE A 12 1.95 5.72 -3.94
N VAL A 13 1.14 4.68 -3.90
CA VAL A 13 1.19 3.53 -4.81
C VAL A 13 0.25 3.82 -5.99
N PRO A 14 0.76 3.88 -7.23
CA PRO A 14 -0.08 4.10 -8.39
C PRO A 14 -0.93 2.87 -8.69
N ALA A 15 -2.21 3.07 -8.98
CA ALA A 15 -3.12 2.01 -9.42
C ALA A 15 -3.53 2.24 -10.88
N LYS A 16 -3.39 1.21 -11.73
CA LYS A 16 -3.93 1.25 -13.10
C LYS A 16 -5.45 1.09 -13.10
N ASP A 17 -5.95 0.19 -12.27
CA ASP A 17 -7.37 0.01 -11.97
C ASP A 17 -7.53 0.12 -10.47
N PHE A 18 -8.07 1.25 -10.02
CA PHE A 18 -8.16 1.56 -8.60
C PHE A 18 -9.00 0.54 -7.82
N LYS A 19 -10.12 0.08 -8.37
CA LYS A 19 -11.00 -0.88 -7.70
C LYS A 19 -10.37 -2.26 -7.62
N LEU A 20 -9.76 -2.73 -8.72
CA LEU A 20 -9.08 -4.01 -8.73
C LEU A 20 -7.87 -4.01 -7.78
N SER A 21 -7.08 -2.94 -7.79
CA SER A 21 -5.95 -2.80 -6.88
C SER A 21 -6.40 -2.74 -5.41
N GLN A 22 -7.51 -2.07 -5.09
CA GLN A 22 -8.08 -2.09 -3.75
C GLN A 22 -8.40 -3.52 -3.31
N GLN A 23 -9.12 -4.28 -4.15
CA GLN A 23 -9.50 -5.66 -3.84
C GLN A 23 -8.26 -6.54 -3.61
N PHE A 24 -7.26 -6.44 -4.48
CA PHE A 24 -6.01 -7.18 -4.36
C PHE A 24 -5.33 -6.99 -2.98
N TYR A 25 -5.22 -5.76 -2.51
CA TYR A 25 -4.60 -5.51 -1.20
C TYR A 25 -5.45 -6.01 -0.04
N GLN A 26 -6.79 -5.96 -0.16
CA GLN A 26 -7.69 -6.54 0.84
C GLN A 26 -7.56 -8.06 0.91
N ASP A 27 -7.47 -8.73 -0.24
CA ASP A 27 -7.33 -10.20 -0.33
C ASP A 27 -6.00 -10.67 0.26
N ILE A 28 -4.94 -9.87 0.12
CA ILE A 28 -3.64 -10.13 0.73
C ILE A 28 -3.67 -9.87 2.26
N GLY A 29 -4.74 -9.28 2.79
CA GLY A 29 -4.97 -9.05 4.22
C GLY A 29 -4.71 -7.63 4.70
N PHE A 30 -4.45 -6.67 3.81
CA PHE A 30 -4.38 -5.26 4.22
C PHE A 30 -5.79 -4.73 4.51
N GLU A 31 -5.91 -4.00 5.62
CA GLU A 31 -7.13 -3.31 5.98
C GLU A 31 -7.22 -1.98 5.20
N LYS A 32 -8.35 -1.75 4.52
CA LYS A 32 -8.69 -0.43 3.98
C LYS A 32 -9.26 0.44 5.10
N ARG A 33 -8.45 1.34 5.65
CA ARG A 33 -8.81 2.17 6.80
C ARG A 33 -9.55 3.46 6.44
N SER A 34 -9.34 3.99 5.24
CA SER A 34 -10.09 5.13 4.71
C SER A 34 -10.05 5.17 3.20
N GLU A 35 -11.06 5.77 2.57
CA GLU A 35 -11.10 6.03 1.13
C GLU A 35 -11.78 7.37 0.86
N GLY A 36 -11.19 8.18 -0.03
CA GLY A 36 -11.76 9.45 -0.44
C GLY A 36 -10.86 10.20 -1.41
N GLY A 37 -11.46 10.96 -2.33
CA GLY A 37 -10.70 11.81 -3.26
C GLY A 37 -9.75 11.03 -4.19
N GLY A 38 -10.08 9.79 -4.54
CA GLY A 38 -9.21 8.92 -5.36
C GLY A 38 -7.99 8.37 -4.60
N ILE A 39 -8.01 8.40 -3.26
CA ILE A 39 -6.96 7.84 -2.41
C ILE A 39 -7.58 6.86 -1.44
N ALA A 40 -6.97 5.68 -1.29
CA ALA A 40 -7.33 4.70 -0.28
C ALA A 40 -6.12 4.41 0.62
N TYR A 41 -6.34 4.44 1.94
CA TYR A 41 -5.33 4.12 2.93
C TYR A 41 -5.40 2.64 3.27
N PHE A 42 -4.29 1.95 3.04
CA PHE A 42 -4.12 0.54 3.38
C PHE A 42 -3.10 0.35 4.48
N CYS A 43 -3.37 -0.60 5.38
CA CYS A 43 -2.46 -0.96 6.45
C CYS A 43 -2.56 -2.43 6.83
N TYR A 44 -1.41 -3.07 7.00
CA TYR A 44 -1.26 -4.36 7.65
C TYR A 44 -0.36 -4.13 8.86
N GLU A 45 -0.90 -4.24 10.07
CA GLU A 45 -0.20 -3.88 11.32
C GLU A 45 0.39 -2.46 11.28
N HIS A 46 1.70 -2.35 11.11
CA HIS A 46 2.46 -1.09 11.03
C HIS A 46 2.96 -0.79 9.60
N CYS A 47 2.75 -1.70 8.65
CA CYS A 47 3.10 -1.50 7.25
C CYS A 47 1.93 -0.80 6.54
N ALA A 48 2.18 0.42 6.04
CA ALA A 48 1.14 1.29 5.52
C ALA A 48 1.54 1.94 4.19
N PHE A 49 0.56 2.14 3.31
CA PHE A 49 0.72 2.92 2.08
C PHE A 49 -0.61 3.58 1.65
N LEU A 50 -0.52 4.51 0.71
CA LEU A 50 -1.68 5.18 0.11
C LEU A 50 -1.83 4.71 -1.33
N LEU A 51 -2.90 3.99 -1.64
CA LEU A 51 -3.26 3.64 -3.01
C LEU A 51 -3.89 4.86 -3.68
N GLN A 52 -3.48 5.19 -4.89
CA GLN A 52 -4.02 6.35 -5.63
C GLN A 52 -4.62 5.94 -6.97
N ASP A 53 -5.79 6.50 -7.28
CA ASP A 53 -6.44 6.47 -8.59
C ASP A 53 -5.73 7.41 -9.57
N PHE A 54 -4.42 7.19 -9.74
CA PHE A 54 -3.56 7.97 -10.60
C PHE A 54 -2.54 7.04 -11.25
N HIS A 55 -2.67 6.89 -12.57
CA HIS A 55 -1.81 6.04 -13.38
C HIS A 55 -1.03 6.87 -14.40
N LEU A 56 0.06 7.49 -13.97
CA LEU A 56 1.06 8.01 -14.90
C LEU A 56 2.06 6.90 -15.22
N LYS A 57 1.98 6.35 -16.44
CA LYS A 57 2.73 5.16 -16.85
C LYS A 57 4.24 5.21 -16.52
N PRO A 58 4.99 6.29 -16.78
CA PRO A 58 6.39 6.39 -16.34
C PRO A 58 6.61 6.27 -14.83
N CYS A 59 5.70 6.79 -14.00
CA CYS A 59 5.78 6.66 -12.55
C CYS A 59 5.43 5.25 -12.10
N ALA A 60 4.37 4.66 -12.68
CA ALA A 60 3.93 3.31 -12.35
C ALA A 60 4.95 2.24 -12.76
N ASP A 61 5.53 2.37 -13.95
CA ASP A 61 6.51 1.42 -14.50
C ASP A 61 7.83 1.41 -13.71
N ASN A 62 8.14 2.48 -12.98
CA ASN A 62 9.35 2.61 -12.14
C ASN A 62 9.05 2.58 -10.64
N PHE A 63 7.79 2.39 -10.25
CA PHE A 63 7.42 2.33 -8.85
C PHE A 63 7.84 0.98 -8.27
N MET A 64 8.62 1.03 -7.18
CA MET A 64 9.04 -0.16 -6.44
C MET A 64 8.58 -0.05 -5.00
N MET A 65 8.01 -1.14 -4.49
CA MET A 65 7.65 -1.30 -3.09
C MET A 65 8.19 -2.64 -2.61
N HIS A 66 8.78 -2.63 -1.42
CA HIS A 66 9.32 -3.81 -0.79
C HIS A 66 8.64 -4.01 0.57
N LEU A 67 7.99 -5.16 0.74
CA LEU A 67 7.43 -5.61 2.00
C LEU A 67 8.32 -6.72 2.55
N LEU A 68 9.04 -6.43 3.65
CA LEU A 68 9.77 -7.45 4.38
C LEU A 68 8.81 -8.16 5.34
N VAL A 69 8.80 -9.50 5.28
CA VAL A 69 7.98 -10.35 6.15
C VAL A 69 8.87 -11.34 6.89
N GLU A 70 8.40 -11.82 8.05
CA GLU A 70 9.16 -12.79 8.87
C GLU A 70 9.27 -14.16 8.19
N ASP A 71 8.22 -14.61 7.52
CA ASP A 71 8.15 -15.90 6.82
C ASP A 71 7.46 -15.70 5.45
N ALA A 72 8.25 -15.72 4.38
CA ALA A 72 7.74 -15.52 3.03
C ALA A 72 6.95 -16.74 2.51
N ASP A 73 7.30 -17.94 2.96
CA ASP A 73 6.64 -19.18 2.53
C ASP A 73 5.22 -19.23 3.11
N ALA A 74 5.06 -18.89 4.41
CA ALA A 74 3.76 -18.78 5.04
C ALA A 74 2.86 -17.72 4.39
N TRP A 75 3.44 -16.58 3.99
CA TRP A 75 2.71 -15.55 3.23
C TRP A 75 2.26 -16.06 1.86
N TYR A 76 3.14 -16.75 1.13
CA TYR A 76 2.81 -17.33 -0.18
C TYR A 76 1.70 -18.39 -0.09
N ASP A 77 1.78 -19.30 0.88
CA ASP A 77 0.76 -20.33 1.08
C ASP A 77 -0.60 -19.77 1.48
N ARG A 78 -0.64 -18.61 2.14
CA ARG A 78 -1.89 -17.90 2.47
C ARG A 78 -2.60 -17.31 1.25
N ILE A 79 -1.83 -16.82 0.28
CA ILE A 79 -2.36 -16.01 -0.84
C ILE A 79 -2.48 -16.78 -2.17
N ARG A 80 -1.96 -18.01 -2.25
CA ARG A 80 -1.98 -18.82 -3.48
C ARG A 80 -3.37 -19.38 -3.84
#